data_AF-A0A7X8DS83-F1
#
_entry.id   AF-A0A7X8DS83-F1
#
_cell.length_a   1.000
_cell.length_b   1.000
_cell.length_c   1.000
_cell.angle_alpha   90.00
_cell.angle_beta   90.00
_cell.angle_gamma   90.00
#
_symmetry.space_group_name_H-M   'P 1'
#
loop_
_entity.id
_entity.type
_entity.pdbx_description
1 polymer ?
#
loop_
_entity_poly.entity_id
_entity_poly.type
_entity_poly.pdbx_seq_one_letter_code
_entity_poly.pdbx_strand_id
1 'polypeptide(L)'
;MSEEKRFPDLCDYCEIFNPDQELIDILKEDDLAEDIAYALAELFKTMGDPTRIKILYALKDRELCVCDLSELLGMSSSAISHQLRVLRNTKLVKFRREGRSVYYSLDDDHVLALFCQGLQHVTEERTV
;
A
#
# COMPACT_ATOMS: atom_id res chain seq x y z
N MET A 1 25.38 -5.73 -44.65
CA MET A 1 24.62 -6.68 -43.83
C MET A 1 24.03 -5.87 -42.69
N SER A 2 22.83 -5.36 -42.91
CA SER A 2 22.11 -4.47 -41.99
C SER A 2 21.53 -5.30 -40.86
N GLU A 3 22.04 -5.10 -39.65
CA GLU A 3 21.49 -5.67 -38.42
C GLU A 3 20.05 -5.18 -38.26
N GLU A 4 19.08 -6.07 -38.42
CA GLU A 4 17.69 -5.86 -38.04
C GLU A 4 17.65 -5.61 -36.53
N LYS A 5 17.48 -4.34 -36.15
CA LYS A 5 17.10 -3.98 -34.78
C LYS A 5 15.75 -4.64 -34.50
N ARG A 6 15.78 -5.70 -33.69
CA ARG A 6 14.58 -6.37 -33.19
C ARG A 6 13.86 -5.40 -32.26
N PHE A 7 12.81 -4.76 -32.76
CA PHE A 7 11.96 -3.88 -31.97
C PHE A 7 11.20 -4.73 -30.93
N PRO A 8 11.13 -4.31 -29.66
CA PRO A 8 10.38 -5.03 -28.64
C PRO A 8 8.89 -4.99 -28.97
N ASP A 9 8.16 -6.03 -28.54
CA ASP A 9 6.74 -6.26 -28.80
C ASP A 9 5.93 -4.95 -28.69
N LEU A 10 5.32 -4.49 -29.79
CA LEU A 10 4.46 -3.31 -29.77
C LEU A 10 3.27 -3.55 -28.83
N CYS A 11 2.91 -2.56 -28.02
CA CYS A 11 1.73 -2.65 -27.15
C CYS A 11 0.44 -2.49 -27.97
N ASP A 12 -0.70 -2.87 -27.38
CA ASP A 12 -2.03 -2.88 -28.04
C ASP A 12 -2.48 -1.53 -28.63
N TYR A 13 -1.80 -0.42 -28.30
CA TYR A 13 -2.18 0.95 -28.68
C TYR A 13 -1.18 1.65 -29.60
N CYS A 14 0.05 1.15 -29.71
CA CYS A 14 1.08 1.81 -30.50
C CYS A 14 1.31 1.02 -31.79
N GLU A 15 1.05 1.62 -32.94
CA GLU A 15 1.31 1.00 -34.26
C GLU A 15 2.79 1.08 -34.67
N ILE A 16 3.56 1.98 -34.06
CA ILE A 16 4.98 2.19 -34.31
C ILE A 16 5.71 2.45 -32.99
N PHE A 17 6.86 1.81 -32.80
CA PHE A 17 7.77 2.13 -31.70
C PHE A 17 8.50 3.45 -31.98
N ASN A 18 7.94 4.56 -31.49
CA ASN A 18 8.51 5.91 -31.62
C ASN A 18 8.61 6.62 -30.26
N PRO A 19 9.51 6.15 -29.37
CA PRO A 19 9.75 6.80 -28.08
C PRO A 19 10.31 8.22 -28.25
N ASP A 20 9.80 9.15 -27.46
CA ASP A 20 10.38 10.50 -27.33
C ASP A 20 11.68 10.42 -26.51
N GLN A 21 12.82 10.40 -27.21
CA GLN A 21 14.13 10.25 -26.57
C GLN A 21 14.50 11.46 -25.71
N GLU A 22 14.10 12.67 -26.10
CA GLU A 22 14.39 13.88 -25.33
C GLU A 22 13.63 13.85 -24.00
N LEU A 23 12.36 13.45 -24.01
CA LEU A 23 11.57 13.25 -22.80
C LEU A 23 12.14 12.14 -21.91
N ILE A 24 12.54 11.01 -22.50
CA ILE A 24 13.11 9.89 -21.74
C ILE A 24 14.40 10.29 -21.04
N ASP A 25 15.28 11.03 -21.71
CA ASP A 25 16.54 11.44 -21.13
C ASP A 25 16.34 12.44 -19.99
N ILE A 26 15.35 13.34 -20.09
CA ILE A 26 14.93 14.22 -18.98
C ILE A 26 14.45 13.40 -17.77
N LEU A 27 13.59 12.40 -17.99
CA LEU A 27 12.99 11.62 -16.90
C LEU A 27 13.98 10.67 -16.22
N LYS A 28 15.07 10.27 -16.89
CA LYS A 28 16.14 9.48 -16.26
C LYS A 28 16.93 10.25 -15.20
N GLU A 29 16.85 11.58 -15.18
CA GLU A 29 17.56 12.40 -14.18
C GLU A 29 16.83 12.45 -12.83
N ASP A 30 15.52 12.18 -12.80
CA ASP A 30 14.69 12.07 -11.58
C ASP A 30 14.39 10.59 -11.29
N ASP A 31 15.43 9.85 -10.88
CA ASP A 31 15.36 8.39 -10.74
C ASP A 31 14.86 7.98 -9.35
N LEU A 32 13.77 7.22 -9.31
CA LEU A 32 13.28 6.56 -8.10
C LEU A 32 14.18 5.35 -7.84
N ALA A 33 14.96 5.41 -6.77
CA ALA A 33 15.82 4.28 -6.39
C ALA A 33 15.03 2.97 -6.28
N GLU A 34 15.56 1.92 -6.90
CA GLU A 34 14.90 0.62 -7.05
C GLU A 34 14.46 0.01 -5.70
N ASP A 35 15.26 0.18 -4.65
CA ASP A 35 14.94 -0.30 -3.30
C ASP A 35 13.74 0.45 -2.68
N ILE A 36 13.63 1.76 -2.94
CA ILE A 36 12.47 2.56 -2.54
C ILE A 36 11.23 2.12 -3.33
N ALA A 37 11.36 1.85 -4.63
CA ALA A 37 10.25 1.34 -5.43
C ALA A 37 9.73 -0.01 -4.89
N TYR A 38 10.63 -0.95 -4.55
CA TYR A 38 10.25 -2.23 -3.92
C TYR A 38 9.58 -2.03 -2.56
N ALA A 39 10.13 -1.15 -1.71
CA ALA A 39 9.56 -0.88 -0.40
C ALA A 39 8.14 -0.30 -0.50
N LEU A 40 7.94 0.65 -1.43
CA LEU A 40 6.65 1.26 -1.68
C LEU A 40 5.63 0.26 -2.26
N ALA A 41 6.06 -0.61 -3.18
CA ALA A 41 5.22 -1.66 -3.73
C ALA A 41 4.77 -2.67 -2.65
N GLU A 42 5.67 -3.10 -1.76
CA GLU A 42 5.31 -4.01 -0.66
C GLU A 42 4.36 -3.35 0.37
N LEU A 43 4.50 -2.04 0.61
CA LEU A 43 3.55 -1.28 1.40
C LEU A 43 2.15 -1.32 0.78
N PHE A 44 2.03 -0.98 -0.52
CA PHE A 44 0.74 -0.97 -1.20
C PHE A 44 0.13 -2.37 -1.32
N LYS A 45 0.94 -3.39 -1.61
CA LYS A 45 0.51 -4.79 -1.62
C LYS A 45 -0.04 -5.22 -0.26
N THR A 46 0.57 -4.74 0.82
CA THR A 46 0.04 -5.00 2.16
C THR A 46 -1.30 -4.30 2.35
N MET A 47 -1.43 -3.03 1.95
CA MET A 47 -2.72 -2.33 2.03
C MET A 47 -3.80 -2.89 1.07
N GLY A 48 -3.43 -3.62 0.02
CA GLY A 48 -4.36 -4.20 -0.96
C GLY A 48 -5.30 -5.31 -0.47
N ASP A 49 -5.26 -5.69 0.82
CA ASP A 49 -6.17 -6.69 1.39
C ASP A 49 -7.36 -6.05 2.11
N PRO A 50 -8.61 -6.42 1.79
CA PRO A 50 -9.81 -5.82 2.39
C PRO A 50 -9.91 -5.98 3.91
N THR A 51 -9.39 -7.08 4.48
CA THR A 51 -9.41 -7.29 5.93
C THR A 51 -8.44 -6.34 6.61
N ARG A 52 -7.24 -6.17 6.05
CA ARG A 52 -6.25 -5.22 6.56
C ARG A 52 -6.74 -3.78 6.46
N ILE A 53 -7.41 -3.40 5.37
CA ILE A 53 -8.08 -2.09 5.26
C ILE A 53 -9.10 -1.87 6.37
N LYS A 54 -9.94 -2.87 6.68
CA LYS A 54 -10.92 -2.78 7.78
C LYS A 54 -10.24 -2.63 9.16
N ILE A 55 -9.13 -3.33 9.38
CA ILE A 55 -8.33 -3.17 10.61
C ILE A 55 -7.76 -1.75 10.71
N LEU A 56 -7.12 -1.25 9.65
CA LEU A 56 -6.56 0.11 9.62
C LEU A 56 -7.66 1.17 9.84
N TYR A 57 -8.83 1.00 9.21
CA TYR A 57 -9.98 1.86 9.42
C TYR A 57 -10.45 1.88 10.88
N ALA A 58 -10.49 0.73 11.54
CA ALA A 58 -10.87 0.62 12.94
C ALA A 58 -9.86 1.29 13.89
N LEU A 59 -8.57 1.26 13.53
CA LEU A 59 -7.46 1.81 14.30
C LEU A 59 -7.21 3.32 14.06
N LYS A 60 -7.89 3.93 13.08
CA LYS A 60 -7.57 5.30 12.64
C LYS A 60 -7.79 6.37 13.72
N ASP A 61 -8.80 6.17 14.58
CA ASP A 61 -9.22 7.16 15.59
C ASP A 61 -8.85 6.75 17.02
N ARG A 62 -8.47 5.48 17.24
CA ARG A 62 -8.29 4.89 18.55
C ARG A 62 -7.47 3.61 18.48
N GLU A 63 -6.76 3.34 19.55
CA GLU A 63 -6.09 2.05 19.72
C GLU A 63 -7.08 0.97 20.18
N LEU A 64 -6.87 -0.27 19.71
CA LEU A 64 -7.74 -1.41 19.99
C LEU A 64 -6.93 -2.65 20.31
N CYS A 65 -7.44 -3.52 21.18
CA CYS A 65 -6.82 -4.81 21.41
C CYS A 65 -7.29 -5.85 20.38
N VAL A 66 -6.66 -7.03 20.38
CA VAL A 66 -7.04 -8.14 19.49
C VAL A 66 -8.49 -8.57 19.71
N CYS A 67 -8.99 -8.55 20.95
CA CYS A 67 -10.36 -8.92 21.27
C CYS A 67 -11.36 -7.92 20.68
N ASP A 68 -11.10 -6.62 20.79
CA ASP A 68 -11.97 -5.58 20.23
C ASP A 68 -12.07 -5.71 18.70
N LEU A 69 -10.93 -5.88 18.03
CA LEU A 69 -10.87 -6.07 16.57
C LEU A 69 -11.54 -7.39 16.12
N SER A 70 -11.40 -8.44 16.92
CA SER A 70 -12.01 -9.75 16.68
C SER A 70 -13.53 -9.66 16.73
N GLU A 71 -14.07 -9.01 17.77
CA GLU A 71 -15.51 -8.77 17.92
C GLU A 71 -16.04 -7.84 16.81
N LEU A 72 -15.37 -6.71 16.58
CA LEU A 72 -15.77 -5.71 15.59
C LEU A 72 -15.86 -6.26 14.16
N LEU A 73 -14.90 -7.12 13.78
CA LEU A 73 -14.79 -7.64 12.41
C LEU A 73 -15.43 -9.03 12.25
N GLY A 74 -15.96 -9.63 13.32
CA GLY A 74 -16.55 -10.97 13.29
C GLY A 74 -15.53 -12.07 12.91
N MET A 75 -14.27 -11.89 13.30
CA MET A 75 -13.17 -12.80 12.97
C MET A 75 -12.56 -13.39 14.23
N SER A 76 -11.94 -14.56 14.14
CA SER A 76 -11.25 -15.14 15.30
C SER A 76 -10.04 -14.30 15.71
N SER A 77 -9.72 -14.31 17.01
CA SER A 77 -8.53 -13.61 17.54
C SER A 77 -7.22 -14.09 16.92
N SER A 78 -7.16 -15.36 16.49
CA SER A 78 -6.03 -15.93 15.74
C SER A 78 -5.89 -15.28 14.36
N ALA A 79 -7.00 -15.14 13.62
CA ALA A 79 -7.00 -14.50 12.32
C ALA A 79 -6.60 -13.01 12.41
N ILE A 80 -7.15 -12.28 13.38
CA ILE A 80 -6.77 -10.88 13.64
C ILE A 80 -5.29 -10.77 14.02
N SER A 81 -4.80 -11.64 14.92
CA SER A 81 -3.39 -11.64 15.31
C SER A 81 -2.45 -11.88 14.14
N HIS A 82 -2.85 -12.75 13.19
CA HIS A 82 -2.10 -12.98 11.97
C HIS A 82 -2.04 -11.72 11.09
N GLN A 83 -3.18 -11.07 10.84
CA GLN A 83 -3.21 -9.83 10.04
C GLN A 83 -2.41 -8.69 10.71
N LEU A 84 -2.53 -8.54 12.03
CA LEU A 84 -1.74 -7.55 12.77
C LEU A 84 -0.25 -7.85 12.73
N ARG A 85 0.18 -9.12 12.65
CA ARG A 85 1.60 -9.46 12.46
C ARG A 85 2.10 -8.98 11.10
N VAL A 86 1.32 -9.20 10.05
CA VAL A 86 1.66 -8.72 8.70
C VAL A 86 1.77 -7.19 8.70
N LEU A 87 0.75 -6.49 9.21
CA LEU A 87 0.72 -5.03 9.30
C LEU A 87 1.89 -4.45 10.12
N ARG A 88 2.29 -5.13 11.21
CA ARG A 88 3.46 -4.72 12.00
C ARG A 88 4.77 -4.88 11.23
N ASN A 89 4.93 -5.99 10.50
CA ASN A 89 6.15 -6.24 9.75
C ASN A 89 6.38 -5.20 8.64
N THR A 90 5.30 -4.59 8.14
CA THR A 90 5.35 -3.51 7.15
C THR A 90 5.22 -2.12 7.76
N LYS A 91 5.36 -1.99 9.09
CA LYS A 91 5.30 -0.70 9.81
C LYS A 91 4.02 0.10 9.56
N LEU A 92 2.89 -0.58 9.34
CA LEU A 92 1.58 0.09 9.22
C LEU A 92 0.88 0.24 10.58
N VAL A 93 1.24 -0.60 11.55
CA VAL A 93 0.72 -0.54 12.92
C VAL A 93 1.83 -0.76 13.92
N LYS A 94 1.69 -0.11 15.08
CA LYS A 94 2.49 -0.35 16.27
C LYS A 94 1.64 -0.95 17.38
N PHE A 95 2.29 -1.32 18.48
CA PHE A 95 1.59 -1.81 19.66
C PHE A 95 2.21 -1.26 20.94
N ARG A 96 1.40 -1.18 21.99
CA ARG A 96 1.83 -0.96 23.36
C ARG A 96 1.23 -2.02 24.29
N ARG A 97 1.86 -2.23 25.43
CA ARG A 97 1.37 -3.13 26.48
C ARG A 97 0.82 -2.32 27.64
N GLU A 98 -0.32 -2.73 28.15
CA GLU A 98 -0.94 -2.16 29.34
C GLU A 98 -1.49 -3.29 30.22
N GLY A 99 -0.83 -3.53 31.35
CA GLY A 99 -1.10 -4.69 32.18
C GLY A 99 -0.92 -6.00 31.42
N ARG A 100 -2.02 -6.75 31.26
CA ARG A 100 -2.06 -8.02 30.53
C ARG A 100 -2.51 -7.88 29.08
N SER A 101 -2.90 -6.68 28.67
CA SER A 101 -3.46 -6.39 27.35
C SER A 101 -2.42 -5.79 26.41
N VAL A 102 -2.60 -6.06 25.11
CA VAL A 102 -1.81 -5.45 24.03
C VAL A 102 -2.76 -4.64 23.16
N TYR A 103 -2.46 -3.36 23.02
CA TYR A 103 -3.23 -2.41 22.20
C TYR A 103 -2.44 -2.06 20.94
N TYR A 104 -3.14 -1.97 19.82
CA TYR A 104 -2.60 -1.64 18.51
C TYR A 104 -3.09 -0.27 18.07
N SER A 105 -2.26 0.47 17.36
CA SER A 105 -2.60 1.75 16.72
C SER A 105 -1.86 1.86 15.38
N LEU A 106 -2.27 2.80 14.53
CA LEU A 106 -1.47 3.13 13.33
C LEU A 106 -0.05 3.54 13.74
N ASP A 107 0.93 3.23 12.88
CA ASP A 107 2.34 3.43 13.22
C ASP A 107 2.67 4.91 13.44
N ASP A 108 2.23 5.78 12.53
CA ASP A 108 2.42 7.23 12.59
C ASP A 108 1.35 8.01 11.80
N ASP A 109 1.52 9.33 11.76
CA ASP A 109 0.64 10.25 11.04
C ASP A 109 0.76 10.12 9.51
N HIS A 110 1.88 9.60 8.99
CA HIS A 110 2.04 9.36 7.56
C HIS A 110 1.17 8.19 7.10
N VAL A 111 1.09 7.11 7.87
CA VAL A 111 0.18 5.99 7.61
C VAL A 111 -1.28 6.46 7.65
N LEU A 112 -1.64 7.29 8.65
CA LEU A 112 -2.99 7.87 8.73
C LEU A 112 -3.30 8.73 7.51
N ALA A 113 -2.40 9.64 7.12
CA ALA A 113 -2.59 10.52 5.98
C ALA A 113 -2.74 9.71 4.69
N LEU A 114 -1.87 8.72 4.45
CA LEU A 114 -1.94 7.84 3.27
C LEU A 114 -3.28 7.09 3.21
N PHE A 115 -3.70 6.49 4.33
CA PHE A 115 -4.97 5.77 4.40
C PHE A 115 -6.17 6.70 4.12
N CYS A 116 -6.19 7.89 4.72
CA CYS A 116 -7.24 8.88 4.51
C CYS A 116 -7.28 9.39 3.06
N GLN A 117 -6.12 9.62 2.43
CA GLN A 117 -6.05 9.98 1.01
C GLN A 117 -6.61 8.87 0.11
N GLY A 118 -6.24 7.61 0.38
CA GLY A 118 -6.81 6.47 -0.34
C GLY A 118 -8.32 6.34 -0.15
N LEU A 119 -8.82 6.52 1.07
CA LEU A 119 -10.25 6.50 1.38
C LEU A 119 -11.00 7.63 0.68
N GLN A 120 -10.44 8.83 0.67
CA GLN A 120 -11.01 9.98 -0.04
C GLN A 120 -11.08 9.72 -1.55
N HIS A 121 -10.00 9.21 -2.15
CA HIS A 121 -9.96 8.95 -3.59
C HIS A 121 -10.98 7.89 -4.04
N VAL A 122 -11.28 6.88 -3.22
CA VAL A 122 -12.31 5.87 -3.58
C VAL A 122 -13.74 6.33 -3.29
N THR A 123 -13.91 7.41 -2.51
CA THR A 123 -15.22 7.95 -2.15
C THR A 123 -15.55 9.26 -2.86
N GLU A 124 -14.60 9.85 -3.59
CA GLU A 124 -14.87 11.02 -4.41
C GLU A 124 -15.83 10.67 -5.56
N GLU A 125 -16.86 11.49 -5.75
CA GLU A 125 -17.69 11.38 -6.93
C GLU A 125 -16.83 11.79 -8.14
N ARG A 126 -16.44 10.80 -8.96
CA ARG A 126 -15.87 11.10 -10.27
C ARG A 126 -16.93 11.83 -11.08
N THR A 127 -16.82 13.16 -11.12
CA THR A 127 -17.60 13.94 -12.08
C THR A 127 -17.00 13.62 -13.44
N VAL A 128 -17.64 12.70 -14.16
CA VAL A 128 -17.42 12.47 -15.59
C VAL A 128 -17.98 13.62 -16.41
#